data_AF-A0A9D2KP32-F1
#
_entry.id   AF-A0A9D2KP32-F1
#
_cell.length_a   1.000
_cell.length_b   1.000
_cell.length_c   1.000
_cell.angle_alpha   90.00
_cell.angle_beta   90.00
_cell.angle_gamma   90.00
#
_symmetry.space_group_name_H-M   'P 1'
#
loop_
_entity.id
_entity.type
_entity.pdbx_description
1 polymer ?
#
loop_
_entity_poly.entity_id
_entity_poly.type
_entity_poly.pdbx_seq_one_letter_code
_entity_poly.pdbx_strand_id
1 'polypeptide(L)'
;MHPGSFLKKYDKENGTEYYQTVRAYLLCEQDTKKMSEYLHIHKNTVNYRMRKISEIYPVNLKDCRVITDLYLSLFDEMVKMTQPV
;
A
#
# COMPACT_ATOMS: atom_id res chain seq x y z
N MET A 1 -14.77 -1.36 6.78
CA MET A 1 -14.10 -1.52 5.47
C MET A 1 -12.69 -0.99 5.66
N HIS A 2 -11.68 -1.86 5.60
CA HIS A 2 -10.30 -1.48 5.90
C HIS A 2 -9.57 -0.90 4.66
N PRO A 3 -8.61 0.02 4.82
CA PRO A 3 -7.88 0.67 3.74
C PRO A 3 -7.27 -0.30 2.71
N GLY A 4 -6.70 -1.42 3.18
CA GLY A 4 -6.11 -2.44 2.31
C GLY A 4 -7.15 -3.11 1.38
N SER A 5 -8.37 -3.33 1.87
CA SER A 5 -9.45 -3.93 1.07
C SER A 5 -9.94 -3.02 -0.05
N PHE A 6 -9.92 -1.70 0.17
CA PHE A 6 -10.27 -0.71 -0.86
C PHE A 6 -9.25 -0.73 -2.01
N LEU A 7 -7.95 -0.64 -1.70
CA LEU A 7 -6.89 -0.59 -2.72
C LEU A 7 -6.83 -1.88 -3.55
N LYS A 8 -7.05 -3.05 -2.95
CA LYS A 8 -7.12 -4.31 -3.69
C LYS A 8 -8.28 -4.37 -4.68
N LYS A 9 -9.45 -3.88 -4.25
CA LYS A 9 -10.61 -3.78 -5.15
C LYS A 9 -10.29 -2.83 -6.31
N TYR A 10 -9.71 -1.68 -6.00
CA TYR A 10 -9.30 -0.70 -7.01
C TYR A 10 -8.30 -1.29 -8.00
N ASP A 11 -7.28 -2.00 -7.51
CA ASP A 11 -6.27 -2.67 -8.34
C ASP A 11 -6.89 -3.70 -9.29
N LYS A 12 -7.85 -4.50 -8.80
CA LYS A 12 -8.58 -5.47 -9.63
C LYS A 12 -9.42 -4.79 -10.71
N GLU A 13 -10.06 -3.67 -10.39
CA GLU A 13 -10.96 -2.96 -11.31
C GLU A 13 -10.21 -2.11 -12.34
N ASN A 14 -9.00 -1.62 -12.01
CA ASN A 14 -8.27 -0.66 -12.84
C ASN A 14 -6.94 -1.20 -13.39
N GLY A 15 -6.55 -2.43 -13.06
CA GLY A 15 -5.26 -3.01 -13.48
C GLY A 15 -4.05 -2.29 -12.86
N THR A 16 -4.22 -1.72 -11.67
CA THR A 16 -3.16 -1.00 -10.94
C THR A 16 -2.47 -1.90 -9.92
N GLU A 17 -1.40 -1.39 -9.31
CA GLU A 17 -0.65 -2.07 -8.23
C GLU A 17 -0.46 -1.13 -7.02
N TYR A 18 -1.50 -0.38 -6.69
CA TYR A 18 -1.48 0.60 -5.62
C TYR A 18 -1.44 -0.04 -4.24
N TYR A 19 -2.09 -1.19 -4.05
CA TYR A 19 -1.97 -1.96 -2.82
C TYR A 19 -0.51 -2.35 -2.55
N GLN A 20 0.17 -2.90 -3.55
CA GLN A 20 1.58 -3.28 -3.44
C GLN A 20 2.48 -2.06 -3.22
N THR A 21 2.14 -0.92 -3.83
CA THR A 21 2.87 0.34 -3.63
C THR A 21 2.75 0.84 -2.19
N VAL A 22 1.56 0.82 -1.58
CA VAL A 22 1.37 1.19 -0.18
C VAL A 22 2.04 0.18 0.77
N ARG A 23 2.00 -1.11 0.45
CA ARG A 23 2.74 -2.12 1.20
C ARG A 23 4.25 -1.84 1.20
N ALA A 24 4.83 -1.49 0.06
CA ALA A 24 6.22 -1.07 -0.04
C ALA A 24 6.49 0.23 0.73
N TYR A 25 5.57 1.21 0.68
CA TYR A 25 5.69 2.47 1.44
C TYR A 25 5.86 2.23 2.94
N LEU A 26 5.13 1.27 3.49
CA LEU A 26 5.24 0.88 4.90
C LEU A 26 6.55 0.13 5.18
N LEU A 27 6.85 -0.92 4.40
CA LEU A 27 8.04 -1.77 4.60
C LEU A 27 9.36 -1.02 4.39
N CYS A 28 9.36 0.00 3.55
CA CYS A 28 10.53 0.81 3.22
C CYS A 28 10.61 2.10 4.05
N GLU A 29 9.84 2.24 5.13
CA GLU A 29 9.87 3.42 6.00
C GLU A 29 9.66 4.74 5.24
N GLN A 30 8.83 4.72 4.19
CA GLN A 30 8.54 5.86 3.31
C GLN A 30 9.73 6.35 2.48
N ASP A 31 10.84 5.61 2.44
CA ASP A 31 12.01 5.93 1.64
C ASP A 31 11.76 5.53 0.18
N THR A 32 11.53 6.53 -0.66
CA THR A 32 11.27 6.34 -2.10
C THR A 32 12.39 5.63 -2.86
N LYS A 33 13.64 5.74 -2.41
CA LYS A 33 14.76 5.01 -3.00
C LYS A 33 14.67 3.52 -2.65
N LYS A 34 14.49 3.20 -1.37
CA LYS A 34 14.25 1.81 -0.93
C LYS A 34 13.02 1.21 -1.61
N MET A 35 11.94 1.99 -1.77
CA MET A 35 10.74 1.55 -2.48
C MET A 35 11.00 1.26 -3.95
N SER A 36 11.78 2.12 -4.63
CA SER A 36 12.16 1.94 -6.04
C SER A 36 12.92 0.63 -6.25
N GLU A 37 13.87 0.34 -5.36
CA GLU A 37 14.64 -0.90 -5.33
C GLU A 37 13.72 -2.11 -5.02
N TYR A 38 12.90 -2.02 -3.97
CA TYR A 38 11.98 -3.09 -3.55
C TYR A 38 10.95 -3.47 -4.62
N LEU A 39 10.35 -2.46 -5.28
CA LEU A 39 9.34 -2.65 -6.31
C LEU A 39 9.94 -2.92 -7.70
N HIS A 40 11.27 -2.80 -7.87
CA HIS A 40 11.93 -2.90 -9.17
C HIS A 40 11.36 -1.92 -10.22
N ILE A 41 10.97 -0.72 -9.78
CA ILE A 41 10.44 0.34 -10.65
C ILE A 41 11.20 1.63 -10.40
N HIS A 42 11.25 2.51 -11.40
CA HIS A 42 11.90 3.81 -11.25
C HIS A 42 11.18 4.71 -10.21
N LYS A 43 11.94 5.55 -9.50
CA LYS A 43 11.43 6.51 -8.49
C LYS A 43 10.30 7.41 -9.01
N ASN A 44 10.31 7.78 -10.29
CA ASN A 44 9.26 8.58 -10.89
C ASN A 44 7.92 7.84 -10.87
N THR A 45 7.93 6.53 -11.15
CA THR A 45 6.75 5.69 -11.10
C THR A 45 6.27 5.53 -9.66
N VAL A 46 7.18 5.37 -8.68
CA VAL A 46 6.83 5.37 -7.25
C VAL A 46 6.08 6.65 -6.88
N ASN A 47 6.66 7.82 -7.18
CA ASN A 47 6.06 9.12 -6.87
C ASN A 47 4.71 9.32 -7.57
N TYR A 48 4.60 8.90 -8.84
CA TYR A 48 3.35 8.93 -9.57
C TYR A 48 2.27 8.08 -8.89
N ARG A 49 2.59 6.83 -8.55
CA ARG A 49 1.67 5.91 -7.88
C ARG A 49 1.25 6.47 -6.52
N MET A 50 2.19 6.96 -5.72
CA MET A 50 1.89 7.56 -4.41
C MET A 50 0.98 8.79 -4.51
N ARG A 51 1.22 9.68 -5.48
CA ARG A 51 0.32 10.81 -5.74
C ARG A 51 -1.07 10.34 -6.12
N LYS A 52 -1.17 9.35 -7.02
CA LYS A 52 -2.46 8.79 -7.44
C LYS A 52 -3.21 8.13 -6.29
N ILE A 53 -2.51 7.40 -5.43
CA ILE A 53 -3.07 6.82 -4.21
C ILE A 53 -3.70 7.90 -3.33
N SER A 54 -3.00 9.01 -3.09
CA SER A 54 -3.54 10.12 -2.30
C SER A 54 -4.74 10.81 -2.95
N GLU A 55 -4.89 10.77 -4.28
CA GLU A 55 -6.04 11.31 -4.99
C GLU A 55 -7.28 10.40 -4.86
N ILE A 56 -7.10 9.08 -5.02
CA ILE A 56 -8.21 8.10 -4.98
C ILE A 56 -8.59 7.71 -3.55
N TYR A 57 -7.64 7.86 -2.62
CA TYR A 57 -7.80 7.54 -1.22
C TYR A 57 -7.29 8.74 -0.41
N PRO A 58 -8.14 9.77 -0.21
CA PRO A 58 -7.77 11.06 0.37
C PRO A 58 -7.59 10.95 1.90
N VAL A 59 -6.73 10.03 2.33
CA VAL A 59 -6.27 9.89 3.71
C VAL A 59 -4.87 10.44 3.82
N ASN A 60 -4.54 10.92 5.01
CA ASN A 60 -3.18 11.33 5.29
C ASN A 60 -2.32 10.09 5.59
N LEU A 61 -1.51 9.65 4.62
CA LEU A 61 -0.54 8.56 4.80
C LEU A 61 0.61 8.90 5.78
N LYS A 62 0.60 10.08 6.40
CA LYS A 62 1.50 10.42 7.53
C LYS A 62 0.78 10.41 8.88
N ASP A 63 -0.54 10.22 8.91
CA ASP A 63 -1.29 10.09 10.15
C ASP A 63 -1.02 8.71 10.77
N CYS A 64 -0.60 8.69 12.04
CA CYS A 64 -0.29 7.45 12.73
C CYS A 64 -1.47 6.47 12.76
N ARG A 65 -2.71 6.97 12.85
CA ARG A 65 -3.91 6.12 12.86
C ARG A 65 -4.11 5.43 11.52
N VAL A 66 -3.88 6.15 10.41
CA VAL A 66 -3.96 5.61 9.05
C VAL A 66 -2.86 4.58 8.83
N ILE A 67 -1.64 4.88 9.27
CA ILE A 67 -0.51 3.97 9.15
C ILE A 67 -0.73 2.70 9.98
N THR A 68 -1.20 2.83 11.22
CA THR A 68 -1.55 1.69 12.07
C THR A 68 -2.63 0.84 11.44
N ASP A 69 -3.73 1.43 10.94
CA ASP A 69 -4.81 0.69 10.29
C ASP A 69 -4.35 -0.02 9.00
N LEU A 70 -3.47 0.61 8.23
CA LEU A 70 -2.82 -0.03 7.09
C LEU A 70 -1.95 -1.22 7.51
N TYR A 71 -1.13 -1.08 8.56
CA TYR A 71 -0.34 -2.19 9.10
C TYR A 71 -1.24 -3.34 9.58
N LEU A 72 -2.28 -3.05 10.36
CA LEU A 72 -3.22 -4.07 10.83
C LEU A 72 -3.90 -4.78 9.67
N SER A 73 -4.30 -4.03 8.63
CA SER A 73 -4.83 -4.61 7.39
C SER A 73 -3.86 -5.58 6.73
N LEU A 74 -2.55 -5.26 6.69
CA LEU A 74 -1.52 -6.17 6.18
C LEU A 74 -1.34 -7.41 7.06
N PHE A 75 -1.35 -7.24 8.39
CA PHE A 75 -1.18 -8.34 9.35
C PHE A 75 -2.34 -9.32 9.33
N ASP A 76 -3.59 -8.84 9.30
CA ASP A 76 -4.79 -9.68 9.21
C ASP A 76 -4.74 -10.61 7.98
N GLU A 77 -4.13 -10.16 6.89
CA GLU A 77 -3.93 -10.97 5.71
C GLU A 77 -2.86 -12.05 5.89
N MET A 78 -1.76 -11.74 6.59
CA MET A 78 -0.74 -12.74 6.94
C MET A 78 -1.30 -13.81 7.88
N VAL A 79 -2.17 -13.41 8.82
CA VAL A 79 -2.86 -14.34 9.73
C VAL A 79 -3.83 -15.24 8.96
N LYS A 80 -4.57 -14.71 7.99
CA LYS A 80 -5.43 -15.51 7.10
C LYS A 80 -4.66 -16.50 6.22
N MET A 81 -3.40 -16.22 5.88
CA MET A 81 -2.54 -17.16 5.14
C MET A 81 -1.91 -18.26 6.01
N THR A 82 -1.84 -18.06 7.33
CA THR A 82 -1.19 -18.98 8.28
C THR A 82 -2.17 -19.86 9.05
N GLN A 83 -3.48 -19.70 8.85
CA GLN A 83 -4.51 -20.61 9.34
C GLN A 83 -4.91 -21.54 8.17
N PRO A 84 -4.36 -22.76 8.08
CA PRO A 84 -4.88 -23.75 7.15
C PRO A 84 -6.30 -24.12 7.60
N VAL A 85 -7.24 -24.10 6.65
CA VAL A 85 -8.52 -24.83 6.76
C VAL A 85 -8.23 -26.32 6.85
#